data_AF-A0A6P1HZM7-F1
#
_entry.id   AF-A0A6P1HZM7-F1
#
_cell.length_a   1.000
_cell.length_b   1.000
_cell.length_c   1.000
_cell.angle_alpha   90.00
_cell.angle_beta   90.00
_cell.angle_gamma   90.00
#
_symmetry.space_group_name_H-M   'P 1'
#
loop_
_entity.id
_entity.type
_entity.pdbx_description
1 polymer ?
#
loop_
_entity_poly.entity_id
_entity_poly.type
_entity_poly.pdbx_seq_one_letter_code
_entity_poly.pdbx_strand_id
1 'polypeptide(L)'
;MIDDHRAEDDRTFTVEHFAELSDALARNRMCAPTIARWGRRLAEIFAADGRLLACGNGGSAAEAQHLTGELVGRFRDERRPLSAIALHAETSAATAILNDYGVEELFARQVRAHGRRGDVLVLLSTSGTSPNVVAAAKAAHDIGVTTWALTGPAPNPLAALCDDAIAVEAPTVATVQEMHLALVHVLCAALDAELGVTS
;
A
#
# COMPACT_ATOMS: atom_id res chain seq x y z
N MET A 1 24.28 -30.08 23.09
CA MET A 1 23.19 -30.90 22.52
C MET A 1 21.86 -30.15 22.44
N ILE A 2 21.63 -29.08 23.21
CA ILE A 2 20.43 -28.21 23.07
C ILE A 2 20.62 -27.13 21.99
N ASP A 3 21.84 -26.63 21.78
CA ASP A 3 22.13 -25.59 20.77
C ASP A 3 22.09 -26.09 19.31
N ASP A 4 22.40 -27.38 19.07
CA ASP A 4 22.53 -27.94 17.71
C ASP A 4 21.15 -28.15 17.06
N HIS A 5 20.16 -28.62 17.83
CA HIS A 5 18.78 -28.76 17.37
C HIS A 5 18.09 -27.41 17.11
N ARG A 6 18.44 -26.37 17.86
CA ARG A 6 17.89 -25.02 17.67
C ARG A 6 18.42 -24.38 16.39
N ALA A 7 19.69 -24.60 16.08
CA ALA A 7 20.32 -24.10 14.86
C ALA A 7 19.81 -24.82 13.59
N GLU A 8 19.47 -26.11 13.67
CA GLU A 8 18.82 -26.86 12.58
C GLU A 8 17.36 -26.41 12.33
N ASP A 9 16.59 -26.17 13.39
CA ASP A 9 15.22 -25.63 13.29
C ASP A 9 15.21 -24.21 12.70
N ASP A 10 16.10 -23.33 13.15
CA ASP A 10 16.21 -21.94 12.64
C ASP A 10 16.61 -21.91 11.14
N ARG A 11 17.46 -22.84 10.71
CA ARG A 11 17.82 -23.02 9.29
C ARG A 11 16.64 -23.49 8.45
N THR A 12 15.81 -24.37 9.01
CA THR A 12 14.62 -24.91 8.35
C THR A 12 13.57 -23.82 8.16
N PHE A 13 13.29 -23.04 9.21
CA PHE A 13 12.37 -21.90 9.15
C PHE A 13 12.80 -20.84 8.11
N THR A 14 14.08 -20.52 8.04
CA THR A 14 14.58 -19.52 7.08
C THR A 14 14.38 -19.97 5.64
N VAL A 15 14.68 -21.25 5.33
CA VAL A 15 14.48 -21.82 3.98
C VAL A 15 12.99 -21.89 3.62
N GLU A 16 12.15 -22.25 4.58
CA GLU A 16 10.69 -22.27 4.41
C GLU A 16 10.13 -20.89 4.07
N HIS A 17 10.53 -19.84 4.78
CA HIS A 17 10.07 -18.47 4.50
C HIS A 17 10.43 -18.01 3.08
N PHE A 18 11.66 -18.27 2.62
CA PHE A 18 12.05 -17.96 1.23
C PHE A 18 11.24 -18.75 0.19
N ALA A 19 10.90 -20.01 0.49
CA ALA A 19 10.04 -20.81 -0.36
C ALA A 19 8.61 -20.24 -0.40
N GLU A 20 8.04 -19.87 0.75
CA GLU A 20 6.72 -19.25 0.85
C GLU A 20 6.62 -17.94 0.06
N LEU A 21 7.65 -17.08 0.15
CA LEU A 21 7.72 -15.83 -0.62
C LEU A 21 7.84 -16.09 -2.12
N SER A 22 8.70 -17.03 -2.53
CA SER A 22 8.86 -17.41 -3.94
C SER A 22 7.54 -17.91 -4.54
N ASP A 23 6.83 -18.72 -3.77
CA ASP A 23 5.52 -19.25 -4.09
C ASP A 23 4.44 -18.15 -4.16
N ALA A 24 4.45 -17.19 -3.22
CA ALA A 24 3.56 -16.04 -3.23
C ALA A 24 3.80 -15.16 -4.47
N LEU A 25 5.05 -14.91 -4.84
CA LEU A 25 5.39 -14.20 -6.09
C LEU A 25 4.82 -14.91 -7.32
N ALA A 26 4.98 -16.23 -7.39
CA ALA A 26 4.48 -17.03 -8.51
C ALA A 26 2.95 -17.01 -8.61
N ARG A 27 2.24 -17.17 -7.48
CA ARG A 27 0.76 -17.17 -7.43
C ARG A 27 0.18 -15.82 -7.78
N ASN A 28 0.77 -14.74 -7.27
CA ASN A 28 0.23 -13.40 -7.42
C ASN A 28 0.65 -12.69 -8.72
N ARG A 29 1.46 -13.32 -9.58
CA ARG A 29 1.87 -12.75 -10.89
C ARG A 29 0.70 -12.26 -11.76
N MET A 30 -0.49 -12.84 -11.57
CA MET A 30 -1.70 -12.50 -12.31
C MET A 30 -2.21 -11.08 -12.01
N CYS A 31 -1.71 -10.42 -10.95
CA CYS A 31 -2.02 -9.02 -10.67
C CYS A 31 -1.26 -8.02 -11.58
N ALA A 32 -0.27 -8.47 -12.35
CA ALA A 32 0.57 -7.60 -13.19
C ALA A 32 -0.23 -6.66 -14.13
N PRO A 33 -1.32 -7.11 -14.81
CA PRO A 33 -2.13 -6.20 -15.61
C PRO A 33 -2.86 -5.13 -14.79
N THR A 34 -3.28 -5.46 -13.56
CA THR A 34 -3.94 -4.53 -12.64
C THR A 34 -2.97 -3.44 -12.18
N ILE A 35 -1.78 -3.83 -11.70
CA ILE A 35 -0.79 -2.84 -11.23
C ILE A 35 -0.26 -1.97 -12.39
N ALA A 36 -0.12 -2.52 -13.60
CA ALA A 36 0.20 -1.73 -14.79
C ALA A 36 -0.90 -0.73 -15.15
N ARG A 37 -2.17 -1.11 -15.00
CA ARG A 37 -3.31 -0.19 -15.15
C ARG A 37 -3.28 0.91 -14.08
N TRP A 38 -2.93 0.59 -12.83
CA TRP A 38 -2.76 1.59 -11.79
C TRP A 38 -1.63 2.58 -12.12
N GLY A 39 -0.50 2.10 -12.63
CA GLY A 39 0.60 2.97 -13.10
C GLY A 39 0.14 3.99 -14.15
N ARG A 40 -0.57 3.53 -15.20
CA ARG A 40 -1.19 4.40 -16.21
C ARG A 40 -2.14 5.43 -15.61
N ARG A 41 -3.06 4.96 -14.77
CA ARG A 41 -4.07 5.82 -14.16
C ARG A 41 -3.42 6.86 -13.25
N LEU A 42 -2.36 6.49 -12.55
CA LEU A 42 -1.61 7.38 -11.69
C LEU A 42 -0.85 8.45 -12.50
N ALA A 43 -0.32 8.11 -13.67
CA ALA A 43 0.27 9.08 -14.60
C ALA A 43 -0.77 10.12 -15.05
N GLU A 44 -1.99 9.69 -15.40
CA GLU A 44 -3.10 10.59 -15.75
C GLU A 44 -3.48 11.51 -14.59
N ILE A 45 -3.55 10.98 -13.37
CA ILE A 45 -3.86 11.75 -12.15
C ILE A 45 -2.82 12.85 -11.93
N PHE A 46 -1.52 12.52 -12.03
CA PHE A 46 -0.45 13.51 -11.87
C PHE A 46 -0.33 14.50 -13.03
N ALA A 47 -0.78 14.14 -14.23
CA ALA A 47 -0.89 15.06 -15.36
C ALA A 47 -2.03 16.07 -15.16
N ALA A 48 -3.05 15.72 -14.38
CA ALA A 48 -4.19 16.56 -14.03
C ALA A 48 -4.04 17.26 -12.66
N ASP A 49 -2.81 17.40 -12.16
CA ASP A 49 -2.46 18.03 -10.87
C ASP A 49 -3.10 17.36 -9.63
N GLY A 50 -3.59 16.12 -9.78
CA GLY A 50 -4.05 15.28 -8.68
C GLY A 50 -2.88 14.76 -7.84
N ARG A 51 -3.21 14.22 -6.66
CA ARG A 51 -2.22 13.62 -5.74
C ARG A 51 -2.55 12.20 -5.36
N LEU A 52 -1.55 11.52 -4.79
CA LEU A 52 -1.70 10.25 -4.12
C LEU A 52 -1.71 10.44 -2.60
N LEU A 53 -2.71 9.88 -1.93
CA LEU A 53 -2.71 9.68 -0.48
C LEU A 53 -2.45 8.20 -0.20
N ALA A 54 -1.74 7.87 0.88
CA ALA A 54 -1.52 6.49 1.28
C ALA A 54 -1.70 6.28 2.79
N CYS A 55 -2.30 5.16 3.19
CA CYS A 55 -2.41 4.79 4.60
C CYS A 55 -2.40 3.27 4.82
N GLY A 56 -1.96 2.88 6.01
CA GLY A 56 -1.91 1.51 6.50
C GLY A 56 -1.45 1.50 7.96
N ASN A 57 -1.45 0.33 8.61
CA ASN A 57 -1.00 0.18 10.01
C ASN A 57 0.28 -0.68 10.08
N GLY A 58 1.18 -0.37 11.02
CA GLY A 58 2.41 -1.17 11.24
C GLY A 58 3.29 -1.23 9.99
N GLY A 59 3.65 -2.44 9.55
CA GLY A 59 4.42 -2.65 8.30
C GLY A 59 3.76 -2.03 7.07
N SER A 60 2.42 -2.09 6.98
CA SER A 60 1.68 -1.43 5.90
C SER A 60 1.73 0.11 5.98
N ALA A 61 1.97 0.69 7.16
CA ALA A 61 2.29 2.11 7.27
C ALA A 61 3.69 2.38 6.70
N ALA A 62 4.68 1.56 7.04
CA ALA A 62 6.03 1.70 6.48
C ALA A 62 6.03 1.61 4.94
N GLU A 63 5.28 0.68 4.35
CA GLU A 63 5.08 0.57 2.90
C GLU A 63 4.34 1.78 2.31
N ALA A 64 3.31 2.30 2.99
CA ALA A 64 2.62 3.53 2.58
C ALA A 64 3.57 4.73 2.53
N GLN A 65 4.45 4.86 3.54
CA GLN A 65 5.47 5.91 3.57
C GLN A 65 6.53 5.68 2.50
N HIS A 66 6.98 4.44 2.31
CA HIS A 66 7.91 4.05 1.26
C HIS A 66 7.40 4.48 -0.11
N LEU A 67 6.18 4.08 -0.47
CA LEU A 67 5.50 4.50 -1.71
C LEU A 67 5.53 6.03 -1.87
N THR A 68 5.12 6.78 -0.85
CA THR A 68 5.08 8.25 -0.96
C THR A 68 6.48 8.86 -1.07
N GLY A 69 7.49 8.26 -0.45
CA GLY A 69 8.88 8.70 -0.54
C GLY A 69 9.46 8.53 -1.94
N GLU A 70 9.22 7.38 -2.57
CA GLU A 70 9.64 7.11 -3.96
C GLU A 70 8.97 8.06 -4.98
N LEU A 71 7.73 8.49 -4.70
CA LEU A 71 6.99 9.41 -5.55
C LEU A 71 7.45 10.86 -5.40
N VAL A 72 7.63 11.33 -4.16
CA VAL A 72 8.07 12.71 -3.87
C VAL A 72 9.53 12.92 -4.24
N GLY A 73 10.40 11.95 -3.96
CA GLY A 73 11.77 11.92 -4.44
C GLY A 73 11.81 11.39 -5.88
N ARG A 74 12.43 10.22 -6.03
CA ARG A 74 12.49 9.45 -7.29
C ARG A 74 12.64 7.97 -6.97
N PHE A 75 12.19 7.10 -7.88
CA PHE A 75 12.33 5.65 -7.73
C PHE A 75 13.70 5.14 -8.20
N ARG A 76 13.96 5.15 -9.51
CA ARG A 76 15.24 4.71 -10.08
C ARG A 76 15.97 5.85 -10.77
N ASP A 77 15.28 6.50 -11.70
CA ASP A 77 15.85 7.52 -12.56
C ASP A 77 15.28 8.90 -12.20
N GLU A 78 15.96 9.94 -12.65
CA GLU A 78 15.58 11.32 -12.33
C GLU A 78 14.27 11.71 -13.03
N ARG A 79 13.35 12.30 -12.27
CA ARG A 79 12.10 12.87 -12.80
C ARG A 79 11.60 13.98 -11.88
N ARG A 80 10.59 14.72 -12.33
CA ARG A 80 9.92 15.70 -11.47
C ARG A 80 9.36 15.03 -10.20
N PRO A 81 9.34 15.73 -9.05
CA PRO A 81 8.66 15.24 -7.86
C PRO A 81 7.16 15.13 -8.10
N LEU A 82 6.52 14.14 -7.49
CA LEU A 82 5.08 13.89 -7.58
C LEU A 82 4.41 14.11 -6.23
N SER A 83 3.18 14.64 -6.23
CA SER A 83 2.48 14.97 -4.98
C SER A 83 1.95 13.70 -4.31
N ALA A 84 2.61 13.24 -3.25
CA ALA A 84 2.17 12.09 -2.47
C ALA A 84 2.25 12.36 -0.96
N ILE A 85 1.27 11.87 -0.18
CA ILE A 85 1.19 12.08 1.27
C ILE A 85 0.87 10.76 1.99
N ALA A 86 1.75 10.36 2.92
CA ALA A 86 1.47 9.28 3.86
C ALA A 86 0.70 9.82 5.07
N LEU A 87 -0.53 9.34 5.28
CA LEU A 87 -1.45 9.87 6.29
C LEU A 87 -1.08 9.49 7.74
N HIS A 88 -0.05 8.67 7.96
CA HIS A 88 0.40 8.33 9.32
C HIS A 88 1.65 9.12 9.76
N ALA A 89 2.29 9.86 8.84
CA ALA A 89 3.64 10.39 9.05
C ALA A 89 3.67 11.64 9.96
N GLU A 90 2.64 12.49 9.93
CA GLU A 90 2.55 13.64 10.84
C GLU A 90 1.98 13.17 12.19
N THR A 91 2.87 13.06 13.17
CA THR A 91 2.55 12.43 14.45
C THR A 91 1.69 13.31 15.37
N SER A 92 1.78 14.64 15.26
CA SER A 92 0.96 15.57 16.05
C SER A 92 -0.52 15.46 15.68
N ALA A 93 -0.84 15.45 14.40
CA ALA A 93 -2.15 15.25 13.84
C ALA A 93 -2.64 13.83 14.13
N ALA A 94 -1.82 12.81 13.88
CA ALA A 94 -2.19 11.42 14.16
C ALA A 94 -2.58 11.23 15.64
N THR A 95 -1.76 11.73 16.56
CA THR A 95 -2.03 11.59 18.01
C THR A 95 -3.21 12.45 18.47
N ALA A 96 -3.37 13.68 17.96
CA ALA A 96 -4.55 14.49 18.26
C ALA A 96 -5.84 13.83 17.78
N ILE A 97 -5.85 13.26 16.57
CA ILE A 97 -7.02 12.58 16.02
C ILE A 97 -7.37 11.32 16.83
N LEU A 98 -6.35 10.51 17.16
CA LEU A 98 -6.54 9.32 17.99
C LEU A 98 -7.09 9.66 19.37
N ASN A 99 -6.56 10.70 20.01
CA ASN A 99 -6.99 11.13 21.33
C ASN A 99 -8.42 11.67 21.34
N ASP A 100 -8.77 12.50 20.35
CA ASP A 100 -10.01 13.28 20.37
C ASP A 100 -11.18 12.57 19.67
N TYR A 101 -10.90 11.69 18.70
CA TYR A 101 -11.93 11.05 17.85
C TYR A 101 -11.82 9.52 17.79
N GLY A 102 -10.74 8.94 18.30
CA GLY A 102 -10.54 7.48 18.36
C GLY A 102 -9.85 6.90 17.12
N VAL A 103 -9.55 5.59 17.20
CA VAL A 103 -8.71 4.88 16.22
C VAL A 103 -9.29 4.89 14.81
N GLU A 104 -10.61 4.74 14.68
CA GLU A 104 -11.29 4.64 13.39
C GLU A 104 -11.14 5.93 12.55
N GLU A 105 -11.08 7.09 13.21
CA GLU A 105 -11.00 8.39 12.54
C GLU A 105 -9.58 8.78 12.14
N LEU A 106 -8.54 8.04 12.57
CA LEU A 106 -7.13 8.36 12.32
C LEU A 106 -6.87 8.75 10.86
N PHE A 107 -7.33 7.91 9.92
CA PHE A 107 -7.13 8.15 8.49
C PHE A 107 -8.32 8.84 7.84
N ALA A 108 -9.55 8.47 8.22
CA ALA A 108 -10.77 9.03 7.63
C ALA A 108 -10.84 10.57 7.72
N ARG A 109 -10.46 11.13 8.87
CA ARG A 109 -10.44 12.59 9.05
C ARG A 109 -9.41 13.28 8.15
N GLN A 110 -8.25 12.66 7.96
CA GLN A 110 -7.20 13.19 7.09
C GLN A 110 -7.56 13.07 5.61
N VAL A 111 -8.26 12.00 5.21
CA VAL A 111 -8.83 11.87 3.86
C VAL A 111 -9.80 13.02 3.58
N ARG A 112 -10.73 13.31 4.50
CA ARG A 112 -11.67 14.45 4.36
C ARG A 112 -10.96 15.81 4.31
N ALA A 113 -9.82 15.94 4.99
CA ALA A 113 -9.05 17.20 5.02
C ALA A 113 -8.17 17.41 3.79
N HIS A 114 -7.58 16.34 3.23
CA HIS A 114 -6.54 16.44 2.21
C HIS A 114 -6.98 15.98 0.82
N GLY A 115 -7.92 15.04 0.75
CA GLY A 115 -8.38 14.44 -0.50
C GLY A 115 -9.31 15.35 -1.29
N ARG A 116 -9.22 15.26 -2.62
CA ARG A 116 -10.06 15.98 -3.58
C ARG A 116 -10.49 15.03 -4.68
N ARG A 117 -11.63 15.32 -5.32
CA ARG A 117 -12.01 14.62 -6.55
C ARG A 117 -10.90 14.75 -7.60
N GLY A 118 -10.47 13.63 -8.16
CA GLY A 118 -9.32 13.55 -9.06
C GLY A 118 -8.04 13.01 -8.40
N ASP A 119 -8.00 12.96 -7.07
CA ASP A 119 -6.94 12.28 -6.32
C ASP A 119 -7.20 10.78 -6.23
N VAL A 120 -6.17 10.04 -5.79
CA VAL A 120 -6.26 8.61 -5.44
C VAL A 120 -5.78 8.36 -4.01
N LEU A 121 -6.47 7.46 -3.31
CA LEU A 121 -6.09 6.92 -2.01
C LEU A 121 -5.70 5.46 -2.16
N VAL A 122 -4.45 5.13 -1.80
CA VAL A 122 -3.95 3.75 -1.73
C VAL A 122 -4.00 3.27 -0.28
N LEU A 123 -4.75 2.20 -0.03
CA LEU A 123 -5.00 1.62 1.28
C LEU A 123 -4.29 0.28 1.42
N LEU A 124 -3.40 0.15 2.40
CA LEU A 124 -2.64 -1.06 2.66
C LEU A 124 -3.12 -1.71 3.96
N SER A 125 -3.56 -2.95 3.89
CA SER A 125 -3.98 -3.74 5.06
C SER A 125 -3.85 -5.22 4.80
N THR A 126 -2.91 -5.89 5.48
CA THR A 126 -2.68 -7.33 5.31
C THR A 126 -3.90 -8.20 5.63
N SER A 127 -4.80 -7.73 6.49
CA SER A 127 -6.07 -8.43 6.74
C SER A 127 -7.22 -7.92 5.87
N GLY A 128 -7.11 -6.71 5.32
CA GLY A 128 -8.22 -6.01 4.66
C GLY A 128 -9.39 -5.67 5.60
N THR A 129 -9.20 -5.76 6.92
CA THR A 129 -10.25 -5.58 7.94
C THR A 129 -9.98 -4.46 8.93
N SER A 130 -8.83 -3.78 8.85
CA SER A 130 -8.46 -2.72 9.80
C SER A 130 -9.53 -1.60 9.83
N PRO A 131 -10.21 -1.34 10.96
CA PRO A 131 -11.36 -0.43 10.99
C PRO A 131 -11.03 0.99 10.52
N ASN A 132 -9.86 1.50 10.89
CA ASN A 132 -9.40 2.84 10.50
C ASN A 132 -9.06 2.97 9.00
N VAL A 133 -8.59 1.90 8.37
CA VAL A 133 -8.34 1.84 6.92
C VAL A 133 -9.66 1.70 6.17
N VAL A 134 -10.58 0.87 6.65
CA VAL A 134 -11.94 0.73 6.10
C VAL A 134 -12.71 2.06 6.19
N ALA A 135 -12.60 2.77 7.32
CA ALA A 135 -13.20 4.10 7.50
C ALA A 135 -12.60 5.12 6.51
N ALA A 136 -11.31 5.05 6.21
CA ALA A 136 -10.66 5.90 5.21
C ALA A 136 -11.20 5.65 3.79
N ALA A 137 -11.41 4.39 3.40
CA ALA A 137 -12.01 4.05 2.11
C ALA A 137 -13.42 4.63 1.98
N LYS A 138 -14.26 4.50 3.03
CA LYS A 138 -15.59 5.11 3.07
C LYS A 138 -15.54 6.63 2.95
N ALA A 139 -14.65 7.28 3.72
CA ALA A 139 -14.48 8.72 3.68
C ALA A 139 -14.01 9.21 2.29
N ALA A 140 -13.16 8.44 1.60
CA ALA A 140 -12.72 8.75 0.24
C ALA A 140 -13.88 8.66 -0.76
N HIS A 141 -14.69 7.61 -0.68
CA HIS A 141 -15.89 7.45 -1.49
C HIS A 141 -16.85 8.64 -1.30
N ASP A 142 -17.10 9.06 -0.06
CA ASP A 142 -18.01 10.18 0.25
C ASP A 142 -17.59 11.51 -0.38
N ILE A 143 -16.29 11.72 -0.61
CA ILE A 143 -15.74 12.95 -1.21
C ILE A 143 -15.29 12.77 -2.68
N GLY A 144 -15.55 11.60 -3.27
CA GLY A 144 -15.23 11.30 -4.68
C GLY A 144 -13.74 11.11 -4.99
N VAL A 145 -12.94 10.65 -4.01
CA VAL A 145 -11.55 10.23 -4.21
C VAL A 145 -11.53 8.77 -4.69
N THR A 146 -10.72 8.47 -5.72
CA THR A 146 -10.57 7.09 -6.20
C THR A 146 -9.81 6.27 -5.15
N THR A 147 -10.18 5.02 -4.94
CA THR A 147 -9.62 4.15 -3.90
C THR A 147 -9.05 2.86 -4.47
N TRP A 148 -7.81 2.54 -4.09
CA TRP A 148 -7.14 1.30 -4.44
C TRP A 148 -6.67 0.57 -3.18
N ALA A 149 -6.86 -0.75 -3.12
CA ALA A 149 -6.47 -1.53 -1.94
C ALA A 149 -5.37 -2.55 -2.27
N LEU A 150 -4.31 -2.56 -1.46
CA LEU A 150 -3.41 -3.71 -1.33
C LEU A 150 -3.78 -4.46 -0.06
N THR A 151 -4.26 -5.70 -0.21
CA THR A 151 -4.73 -6.51 0.91
C THR A 151 -4.04 -7.86 0.96
N GLY A 152 -4.20 -8.60 2.07
CA GLY A 152 -3.98 -10.05 2.04
C GLY A 152 -5.13 -10.79 1.37
N PRO A 153 -5.37 -12.06 1.69
CA PRO A 153 -6.35 -12.88 0.99
C PRO A 153 -7.77 -12.28 1.01
N ALA A 154 -8.49 -12.45 -0.10
CA ALA A 154 -9.91 -12.14 -0.21
C ALA A 154 -10.76 -13.38 0.17
N PRO A 155 -12.05 -13.21 0.54
CA PRO A 155 -12.79 -11.95 0.64
C PRO A 155 -12.44 -11.15 1.90
N ASN A 156 -12.39 -9.82 1.78
CA ASN A 156 -12.23 -8.91 2.90
C ASN A 156 -12.98 -7.58 2.62
N PRO A 157 -13.42 -6.83 3.65
CA PRO A 157 -14.27 -5.66 3.47
C PRO A 157 -13.56 -4.51 2.74
N LEU A 158 -12.26 -4.33 2.94
CA LEU A 158 -11.52 -3.25 2.27
C LEU A 158 -11.49 -3.46 0.74
N ALA A 159 -11.17 -4.68 0.29
CA ALA A 159 -11.15 -5.02 -1.13
C ALA A 159 -12.55 -4.90 -1.78
N ALA A 160 -13.62 -5.20 -1.04
CA ALA A 160 -14.99 -5.05 -1.51
C ALA A 160 -15.48 -3.59 -1.58
N LEU A 161 -14.89 -2.70 -0.78
CA LEU A 161 -15.28 -1.29 -0.70
C LEU A 161 -14.53 -0.38 -1.68
N CYS A 162 -13.29 -0.74 -2.06
CA CYS A 162 -12.47 0.10 -2.93
C CYS A 162 -12.85 -0.07 -4.41
N ASP A 163 -12.56 0.95 -5.23
CA ASP A 163 -12.81 0.93 -6.67
C ASP A 163 -12.01 -0.18 -7.38
N ASP A 164 -10.83 -0.51 -6.85
CA ASP A 164 -10.00 -1.61 -7.33
C ASP A 164 -9.15 -2.18 -6.20
N ALA A 165 -8.74 -3.45 -6.32
CA ALA A 165 -7.96 -4.11 -5.29
C ALA A 165 -7.02 -5.19 -5.85
N ILE A 166 -5.87 -5.34 -5.19
CA ILE A 166 -4.99 -6.50 -5.31
C ILE A 166 -4.99 -7.21 -3.94
N ALA A 167 -5.59 -8.39 -3.91
CA ALA A 167 -5.59 -9.28 -2.74
C ALA A 167 -4.46 -10.30 -2.91
N VAL A 168 -3.47 -10.25 -2.01
CA VAL A 168 -2.32 -11.13 -2.05
C VAL A 168 -2.65 -12.47 -1.40
N GLU A 169 -2.57 -13.55 -2.17
CA GLU A 169 -2.65 -14.91 -1.65
C GLU A 169 -1.29 -15.34 -1.09
N ALA A 170 -1.15 -15.33 0.24
CA ALA A 170 0.05 -15.78 0.95
C ALA A 170 -0.32 -16.34 2.34
N PRO A 171 0.49 -17.27 2.88
CA PRO A 171 0.16 -17.98 4.13
C PRO A 171 0.35 -17.13 5.39
N THR A 172 1.24 -16.13 5.35
CA THR A 172 1.59 -15.34 6.53
C THR A 172 1.47 -13.84 6.28
N VAL A 173 1.27 -13.07 7.35
CA VAL A 173 1.25 -11.60 7.32
C VAL A 173 2.58 -11.02 6.83
N ALA A 174 3.71 -11.66 7.21
CA ALA A 174 5.04 -11.23 6.79
C ALA A 174 5.19 -11.34 5.26
N THR A 175 4.81 -12.48 4.68
CA THR A 175 4.83 -12.65 3.23
C THR A 175 3.88 -11.70 2.50
N VAL A 176 2.72 -11.37 3.08
CA VAL A 176 1.82 -10.35 2.51
C VAL A 176 2.50 -8.97 2.49
N GLN A 177 3.22 -8.58 3.55
CA GLN A 177 3.96 -7.31 3.60
C GLN A 177 5.10 -7.26 2.57
N GLU A 178 5.88 -8.33 2.47
CA GLU A 178 6.93 -8.43 1.45
C GLU A 178 6.37 -8.29 0.03
N MET A 179 5.21 -8.91 -0.21
CA MET A 179 4.48 -8.76 -1.47
C MET A 179 3.93 -7.35 -1.68
N HIS A 180 3.42 -6.68 -0.64
CA HIS A 180 2.97 -5.28 -0.72
C HIS A 180 4.13 -4.35 -1.07
N LEU A 181 5.31 -4.53 -0.47
CA LEU A 181 6.52 -3.79 -0.84
C LEU A 181 6.92 -4.03 -2.31
N ALA A 182 6.89 -5.29 -2.76
CA ALA A 182 7.18 -5.61 -4.16
C ALA A 182 6.17 -4.93 -5.11
N LEU A 183 4.87 -4.93 -4.77
CA LEU A 183 3.83 -4.27 -5.55
C LEU A 183 3.98 -2.74 -5.56
N VAL A 184 4.43 -2.14 -4.45
CA VAL A 184 4.78 -0.72 -4.39
C VAL A 184 5.90 -0.41 -5.38
N HIS A 185 6.97 -1.20 -5.43
CA HIS A 185 8.05 -1.01 -6.41
C HIS A 185 7.59 -1.22 -7.86
N VAL A 186 6.73 -2.21 -8.10
CA VAL A 186 6.16 -2.45 -9.44
C VAL A 186 5.25 -1.31 -9.86
N LEU A 187 4.48 -0.72 -8.94
CA LEU A 187 3.65 0.46 -9.21
C LEU A 187 4.52 1.66 -9.59
N CYS A 188 5.60 1.92 -8.84
CA CYS A 188 6.54 2.99 -9.17
C CYS A 188 7.18 2.77 -10.54
N ALA A 189 7.63 1.54 -10.84
CA ALA A 189 8.20 1.20 -12.14
C ALA A 189 7.19 1.37 -13.28
N ALA A 190 5.94 0.93 -13.08
CA ALA A 190 4.88 1.08 -14.06
C ALA A 190 4.53 2.55 -14.30
N LEU A 191 4.45 3.37 -13.24
CA LEU A 191 4.24 4.80 -13.36
C LEU A 191 5.38 5.49 -14.13
N ASP A 192 6.63 5.22 -13.76
CA ASP A 192 7.80 5.85 -14.38
C ASP A 192 7.88 5.53 -15.89
N ALA A 193 7.57 4.28 -16.27
CA ALA A 193 7.48 3.88 -17.67
C ALA A 193 6.43 4.69 -18.45
N GLU A 194 5.26 4.94 -17.86
CA GLU A 194 4.19 5.73 -18.47
C GLU A 194 4.52 7.22 -18.53
N LEU A 195 5.36 7.71 -17.62
CA LEU A 195 5.90 9.07 -17.66
C LEU A 195 7.07 9.23 -18.65
N GLY A 196 7.47 8.16 -19.33
CA GLY A 196 8.60 8.17 -20.28
C GLY A 196 9.97 8.30 -19.60
N VAL A 197 10.06 7.93 -18.32
CA VAL A 197 11.31 7.92 -17.57
C VAL A 197 12.04 6.62 -17.89
N THR A 198 13.07 6.70 -18.74
CA THR A 198 13.90 5.56 -19.12
C THR A 198 15.25 5.61 -18.41
N SER A 199 15.69 4.44 -17.92
CA SER A 199 17.03 4.20 -17.37
C SER A 199 18.15 4.28 -18.40
#